data_AF-A0A8X6V0V7-F1
#
_entry.id   AF-A0A8X6V0V7-F1
#
_cell.length_a   1.000
_cell.length_b   1.000
_cell.length_c   1.000
_cell.angle_alpha   90.00
_cell.angle_beta   90.00
_cell.angle_gamma   90.00
#
_symmetry.space_group_name_H-M   'P 1'
#
loop_
_entity.id
_entity.type
_entity.pdbx_description
1 polymer ?
#
loop_
_entity_poly.entity_id
_entity_poly.type
_entity_poly.pdbx_seq_one_letter_code
_entity_poly.pdbx_strand_id
1 'polypeptide(L)'
;MAHGLADQDFLSYEEETGKLEDRARAGRPCLKEERAPCIAVEMETIASEAASGTSSAREAARRLDLPPSSARNILRRILQLYPYKSQLCHELLPADTAQREAFAKWAFSKMEQDHT
;
A
#
# COMPACT_ATOMS: atom_id res chain seq x y z
N MET A 1 -47.56 10.66 31.82
CA MET A 1 -46.48 11.66 31.67
C MET A 1 -45.20 11.05 32.24
N ALA A 2 -44.48 10.26 31.44
CA ALA A 2 -43.26 9.56 31.86
C ALA A 2 -42.17 9.78 30.79
N HIS A 3 -41.81 11.04 30.60
CA HIS A 3 -40.63 11.46 29.84
C HIS A 3 -39.94 12.48 30.74
N GLY A 4 -38.75 12.17 31.27
CA GLY A 4 -38.04 13.12 32.14
C GLY A 4 -37.01 12.53 33.11
N LEU A 5 -36.82 11.21 33.15
CA LEU A 5 -35.78 10.59 33.98
C LEU A 5 -34.51 10.23 33.19
N ALA A 6 -34.60 9.95 31.89
CA ALA A 6 -33.44 9.62 31.05
C ALA A 6 -32.61 10.85 30.66
N ASP A 7 -33.23 12.03 30.64
CA ASP A 7 -32.58 13.28 30.19
C ASP A 7 -31.65 13.86 31.27
N GLN A 8 -31.91 13.57 32.56
CA GLN A 8 -31.10 14.11 33.65
C GLN A 8 -29.76 13.35 33.82
N ASP A 9 -29.78 12.03 33.60
CA ASP A 9 -28.57 11.21 33.62
C ASP A 9 -27.64 11.51 32.43
N PHE A 10 -28.21 11.90 31.29
CA PHE A 10 -27.46 12.30 30.10
C PHE A 10 -26.78 13.66 30.29
N LEU A 11 -27.49 14.64 30.87
CA LEU A 11 -26.95 15.97 31.13
C LEU A 11 -25.86 15.96 32.21
N SER A 12 -25.99 15.12 33.25
CA SER A 12 -24.93 15.00 34.26
C SER A 12 -23.65 14.38 33.71
N TYR A 13 -23.76 13.44 32.77
CA TYR A 13 -22.62 12.85 32.09
C TYR A 13 -21.87 13.87 31.22
N GLU A 14 -22.59 14.75 30.51
CA GLU A 14 -22.00 15.81 29.69
C GLU A 14 -21.30 16.88 30.55
N GLU A 15 -21.85 17.26 31.70
CA GLU A 15 -21.23 18.22 32.63
C GLU A 15 -19.97 17.64 33.32
N GLU A 16 -19.96 16.33 33.62
CA GLU A 16 -18.86 15.66 34.33
C GLU A 16 -17.72 15.23 33.40
N THR A 17 -18.01 14.78 32.17
CA THR A 17 -16.98 14.40 31.17
C THR A 17 -16.65 15.50 30.17
N GLY A 18 -17.49 16.55 30.09
CA GLY A 18 -17.21 17.85 29.49
C GLY A 18 -16.89 17.85 28.00
N LYS A 19 -16.98 16.72 27.29
CA LYS A 19 -16.48 16.60 25.91
C LYS A 19 -17.28 15.58 25.09
N LEU A 20 -18.20 16.10 24.27
CA LEU A 20 -18.76 15.41 23.10
C LEU A 20 -17.77 15.41 21.91
N GLU A 21 -16.47 15.32 22.18
CA GLU A 21 -15.46 15.22 21.13
C GLU A 21 -15.26 13.73 20.82
N ASP A 22 -15.45 13.32 19.57
CA ASP A 22 -15.05 11.99 19.07
C ASP A 22 -13.52 11.89 19.07
N ARG A 23 -12.97 11.65 20.25
CA ARG A 23 -11.54 11.56 20.48
C ARG A 23 -11.06 10.23 19.92
N ALA A 24 -10.05 10.30 19.06
CA ALA A 24 -9.37 9.12 18.57
C ALA A 24 -8.94 8.26 19.77
N ARG A 25 -9.56 7.09 19.90
CA ARG A 25 -9.20 6.12 20.94
C ARG A 25 -7.80 5.62 20.64
N ALA A 26 -6.95 5.55 21.67
CA ALA A 26 -5.68 4.85 21.56
C ALA A 26 -5.99 3.37 21.25
N GLY A 27 -5.89 3.01 19.97
CA GLY A 27 -6.14 1.66 19.49
C GLY A 27 -5.04 0.70 19.94
N ARG A 28 -5.27 -0.60 19.72
CA ARG A 28 -4.23 -1.61 19.92
C ARG A 28 -3.02 -1.29 19.01
N PRO A 29 -1.78 -1.26 19.53
CA PRO A 29 -0.59 -1.05 18.71
C PRO A 29 -0.53 -2.10 17.59
N CYS A 30 -0.42 -1.65 16.35
CA CYS A 30 -0.34 -2.56 15.22
C CYS A 30 1.12 -2.98 15.03
N LEU A 31 1.45 -4.24 15.38
CA LEU A 31 2.76 -4.88 15.08
C LEU A 31 3.16 -4.83 13.58
N LYS A 32 2.25 -4.34 12.73
CA LYS A 32 2.42 -4.18 11.29
C LYS A 32 3.33 -2.99 10.94
N GLU A 33 3.32 -1.92 11.73
CA GLU A 33 4.15 -0.73 11.50
C GLU A 33 5.62 -1.02 11.77
N GLU A 34 5.93 -1.68 12.88
CA GLU A 34 7.29 -2.12 13.22
C GLU A 34 7.88 -3.08 12.18
N ARG A 35 7.05 -3.97 11.62
CA ARG A 35 7.46 -4.97 10.62
C ARG A 35 7.52 -4.44 9.19
N ALA A 36 7.02 -3.22 8.95
CA ALA A 36 7.01 -2.60 7.62
C ALA A 36 8.40 -2.43 7.00
N PRO A 37 9.43 -1.89 7.70
CA PRO A 37 10.76 -1.76 7.13
C PRO A 37 11.37 -3.12 6.76
N CYS A 38 11.19 -4.15 7.58
CA CYS A 38 11.69 -5.50 7.28
C CYS A 38 11.09 -6.06 5.99
N ILE A 39 9.78 -5.89 5.79
CA ILE A 39 9.11 -6.31 4.55
C ILE A 39 9.59 -5.49 3.35
N ALA A 40 9.82 -4.19 3.51
CA ALA A 40 10.28 -3.33 2.42
C ALA A 40 11.66 -3.76 1.91
N VAL A 41 12.62 -3.95 2.83
CA VAL A 41 13.97 -4.46 2.50
C VAL A 41 13.88 -5.81 1.83
N GLU A 42 13.03 -6.71 2.35
CA GLU A 42 12.99 -8.06 1.81
C GLU A 42 12.31 -8.17 0.45
N MET A 43 11.44 -7.23 0.12
CA MET A 43 10.92 -7.12 -1.25
C MET A 43 11.98 -6.64 -2.24
N GLU A 44 12.91 -5.78 -1.81
CA GLU A 44 14.02 -5.28 -2.62
C GLU A 44 15.11 -6.35 -2.84
N THR A 45 15.42 -7.15 -1.82
CA THR A 45 16.33 -8.30 -1.97
C THR A 45 15.75 -9.34 -2.93
N ILE A 46 14.47 -9.70 -2.79
CA ILE A 46 13.79 -10.61 -3.74
C ILE A 46 13.83 -10.04 -5.17
N ALA A 47 13.56 -8.74 -5.34
CA ALA A 47 13.62 -8.10 -6.66
C ALA A 47 15.04 -8.13 -7.24
N SER A 48 16.07 -7.94 -6.42
CA SER A 48 17.47 -7.94 -6.85
C SER A 48 17.99 -9.33 -7.19
N GLU A 49 17.50 -10.36 -6.51
CA GLU A 49 17.84 -11.76 -6.80
C GLU A 49 17.13 -12.28 -8.05
N ALA A 50 15.95 -11.76 -8.35
CA ALA A 50 15.18 -12.15 -9.53
C ALA A 50 15.75 -11.49 -10.80
N ALA A 51 16.12 -12.30 -11.80
CA ALA A 51 16.60 -11.81 -13.11
C ALA A 51 15.61 -10.86 -13.82
N SER A 52 14.31 -11.00 -13.52
CA SER A 52 13.21 -10.21 -14.06
C SER A 52 12.85 -8.98 -13.21
N GLY A 53 13.51 -8.75 -12.07
CA GLY A 53 13.16 -7.66 -11.14
C GLY A 53 11.83 -7.86 -10.40
N THR A 54 11.23 -9.05 -10.48
CA THR A 54 9.92 -9.32 -9.87
C THR A 54 10.05 -9.63 -8.38
N SER A 55 9.19 -9.02 -7.55
CA SER A 55 9.12 -9.29 -6.11
C SER A 55 7.78 -9.91 -5.70
N SER A 56 7.84 -10.98 -4.90
CA SER A 56 6.67 -11.75 -4.46
C SER A 56 6.34 -11.54 -2.99
N ALA A 57 5.17 -10.98 -2.72
CA ALA A 57 4.64 -10.82 -1.36
C ALA A 57 4.56 -12.15 -0.58
N ARG A 58 4.30 -13.27 -1.27
CA ARG A 58 4.25 -14.60 -0.63
C ARG A 58 5.64 -15.09 -0.27
N GLU A 59 6.64 -14.74 -1.07
CA GLU A 59 8.02 -15.10 -0.81
C GLU A 59 8.59 -14.28 0.35
N ALA A 60 8.39 -12.97 0.37
CA ALA A 60 8.75 -12.12 1.51
C ALA A 60 8.09 -12.61 2.81
N ALA A 61 6.83 -13.04 2.74
CA ALA A 61 6.14 -13.63 3.89
C ALA A 61 6.82 -14.91 4.40
N ARG A 62 7.27 -15.79 3.51
CA ARG A 62 8.00 -17.02 3.90
C ARG A 62 9.37 -16.71 4.49
N ARG A 63 10.13 -15.78 3.90
CA ARG A 63 11.47 -15.40 4.38
C ARG A 63 11.43 -14.76 5.78
N LEU A 64 10.39 -13.98 6.06
CA LEU A 64 10.19 -13.29 7.34
C LEU A 64 9.36 -14.09 8.37
N ASP A 65 8.98 -15.32 8.05
CA ASP A 65 8.06 -16.16 8.85
C ASP A 65 6.77 -15.41 9.27
N LEU A 66 6.16 -14.74 8.29
CA LEU A 66 4.94 -13.97 8.46
C LEU A 66 3.74 -14.65 7.80
N PRO A 67 2.54 -14.52 8.38
CA PRO A 67 1.32 -14.88 7.67
C PRO A 67 1.21 -14.09 6.35
N PRO A 68 0.89 -14.74 5.21
CA PRO A 68 0.78 -14.05 3.91
C PRO A 68 -0.22 -12.89 3.90
N SER A 69 -1.26 -12.97 4.73
CA SER A 69 -2.24 -11.90 4.91
C SER A 69 -1.65 -10.67 5.63
N SER A 70 -0.72 -10.87 6.56
CA SER A 70 -0.01 -9.79 7.25
C SER A 70 0.94 -9.08 6.31
N ALA A 71 1.77 -9.82 5.56
CA ALA A 71 2.68 -9.25 4.57
C ALA A 71 1.90 -8.44 3.52
N ARG A 72 0.81 -9.00 2.96
CA ARG A 72 -0.01 -8.30 1.96
C ARG A 72 -0.70 -7.05 2.53
N ASN A 73 -1.12 -7.06 3.79
CA ASN A 73 -1.69 -5.88 4.45
C ASN A 73 -0.65 -4.79 4.68
N ILE A 74 0.57 -5.15 5.08
CA ILE A 74 1.67 -4.20 5.29
C ILE A 74 2.07 -3.56 3.97
N LEU A 75 2.26 -4.39 2.93
CA LEU A 75 2.55 -3.91 1.58
C LEU A 75 1.50 -2.93 1.08
N ARG A 76 0.21 -3.26 1.23
CA ARG A 76 -0.88 -2.41 0.69
C ARG A 76 -1.19 -1.19 1.55
N ARG A 77 -1.29 -1.33 2.86
CA ARG A 77 -1.80 -0.27 3.76
C ARG A 77 -0.73 0.65 4.31
N ILE A 78 0.49 0.13 4.52
CA ILE A 78 1.58 0.89 5.13
C ILE A 78 2.55 1.34 4.04
N LEU A 79 3.05 0.40 3.24
CA LEU A 79 4.00 0.69 2.16
C LEU A 79 3.33 1.20 0.88
N GLN A 80 2.00 1.16 0.80
CA GLN A 80 1.20 1.63 -0.35
C GLN A 80 1.62 1.01 -1.70
N LEU A 81 2.16 -0.22 -1.66
CA LEU A 81 2.51 -1.03 -2.81
C LEU A 81 1.27 -1.83 -3.24
N TYR A 82 0.58 -1.30 -4.26
CA TYR A 82 -0.61 -1.94 -4.82
C TYR A 82 -0.22 -2.92 -5.93
N PRO A 83 -0.90 -4.07 -6.06
CA PRO A 83 -0.64 -5.08 -7.09
C PRO A 83 -0.63 -4.54 -8.53
N TYR A 84 -1.33 -3.43 -8.78
CA TYR A 84 -1.37 -2.77 -10.08
C TYR A 84 -0.07 -2.02 -10.44
N LYS A 85 0.74 -1.65 -9.43
CA LYS A 85 2.08 -1.05 -9.61
C LYS A 85 3.20 -2.09 -9.64
N SER A 86 2.92 -3.33 -9.23
CA SER A 86 3.78 -4.50 -9.46
C SER A 86 3.32 -5.20 -10.75
N GLN A 87 3.37 -4.49 -11.88
CA GLN A 87 3.15 -5.17 -13.15
C GLN A 87 4.27 -6.18 -13.36
N LEU A 88 3.88 -7.37 -13.82
CA LEU A 88 4.78 -8.37 -14.35
C LEU A 88 5.54 -7.70 -15.50
N CYS A 89 6.76 -7.24 -15.25
CA CYS A 89 7.64 -6.84 -16.33
C CYS A 89 7.83 -8.09 -17.19
N HIS A 90 7.31 -8.08 -18.42
CA HIS A 90 7.74 -9.08 -19.39
C HIS A 90 9.27 -8.99 -19.46
N GLU A 91 9.92 -10.16 -19.40
CA GLU A 91 11.36 -10.25 -19.55
C GLU A 91 11.74 -9.56 -20.86
N LEU A 92 12.56 -8.51 -20.75
CA LEU A 92 13.04 -7.77 -21.91
C LEU A 92 14.11 -8.60 -22.59
N LEU A 93 13.81 -9.07 -23.80
CA LEU A 93 14.82 -9.69 -24.65
C LEU A 93 15.86 -8.63 -25.04
N PRO A 94 17.12 -9.02 -25.30
CA PRO A 94 18.16 -8.05 -25.69
C PRO A 94 17.81 -7.18 -26.91
N ALA A 95 16.94 -7.68 -27.80
CA ALA A 95 16.45 -6.95 -28.97
C ALA A 95 15.33 -5.93 -28.65
N ASP A 96 14.62 -6.10 -27.54
CA ASP A 96 13.42 -5.31 -27.23
C ASP A 96 13.77 -3.84 -26.96
N THR A 97 14.95 -3.56 -26.39
CA THR A 97 15.40 -2.19 -26.13
C THR A 97 15.46 -1.36 -27.41
N ALA A 98 16.10 -1.90 -28.46
CA ALA A 98 16.22 -1.22 -29.74
C ALA A 98 14.85 -1.05 -30.43
N GLN A 99 13.99 -2.07 -30.36
CA GLN A 99 12.65 -2.01 -30.94
C GLN A 99 11.76 -0.98 -30.24
N ARG A 100 11.79 -0.94 -28.90
CA ARG A 100 11.03 0.02 -28.09
C ARG A 100 11.51 1.44 -28.32
N GLU A 101 12.81 1.65 -28.42
CA GLU A 101 13.39 2.96 -28.73
C GLU A 101 12.99 3.45 -30.13
N ALA A 102 13.05 2.56 -31.14
CA ALA A 102 12.62 2.89 -32.50
C ALA A 102 11.13 3.25 -32.54
N PHE A 103 10.28 2.50 -31.85
CA PHE A 103 8.86 2.80 -31.72
C PHE A 103 8.61 4.16 -31.05
N ALA A 104 9.29 4.45 -29.94
CA ALA A 104 9.15 5.71 -29.22
C ALA A 104 9.52 6.91 -30.10
N LYS A 105 10.63 6.81 -30.85
CA LYS A 105 11.06 7.83 -31.81
C LYS A 105 10.03 8.04 -32.92
N TRP A 106 9.50 6.96 -33.49
CA TRP A 106 8.45 7.03 -34.51
C TRP A 106 7.18 7.70 -33.98
N ALA A 107 6.71 7.28 -32.80
CA ALA A 107 5.51 7.81 -32.18
C ALA A 107 5.65 9.30 -31.86
N PHE A 108 6.81 9.72 -31.33
CA PHE A 108 7.10 11.12 -31.06
C PHE A 108 7.04 11.97 -32.33
N SER A 109 7.64 11.50 -33.42
CA SER A 109 7.58 12.19 -34.71
C SER A 109 6.16 12.28 -35.28
N LYS A 110 5.32 11.26 -35.04
CA LYS A 110 3.90 11.29 -35.43
C LYS A 110 3.09 12.29 -34.62
N MET A 111 3.34 12.39 -33.31
CA MET A 111 2.70 13.38 -32.47
C MET A 111 3.04 14.81 -32.91
N GLU A 112 4.31 15.09 -33.24
CA GLU A 112 4.70 16.40 -33.78
C GLU A 112 4.00 16.76 -35.09
N GLN A 113 3.76 15.78 -35.97
CA GLN A 113 3.06 15.96 -37.24
C GLN A 113 1.55 16.23 -37.07
N ASP A 114 0.91 15.58 -36.09
CA ASP A 114 -0.53 15.74 -35.82
C ASP A 114 -0.87 17.08 -35.12
N HIS A 115 0.13 17.78 -34.58
CA HIS A 115 -0.02 19.09 -33.93
C HIS A 115 0.16 20.28 -34.89
N THR A 116 0.39 20.03 -36.19
CA THR A 116 0.47 21.02 -37.28
C THR A 116 -0.69 20.89 -38.25
#